data_AF-A0A1G6X7R8-F1
#
_entry.id   AF-A0A1G6X7R8-F1
#
_cell.length_a   1.000
_cell.length_b   1.000
_cell.length_c   1.000
_cell.angle_alpha   90.00
_cell.angle_beta   90.00
_cell.angle_gamma   90.00
#
_symmetry.space_group_name_H-M   'P 1'
#
loop_
_entity.id
_entity.type
_entity.pdbx_description
1 polymer ?
#
loop_
_entity_poly.entity_id
_entity_poly.type
_entity_poly.pdbx_seq_one_letter_code
_entity_poly.pdbx_strand_id
1 'polypeptide(L)'
;MAQMLRRLDAPGALLGPFNQLEFLEMNRRSIARNVQKGFTLIELMIVVAIIGILAAVALPAYQDYTVRARVTEALVIASGAKSTIGENAANGASLNAGVDDIAAGSGLKNLEVMSTAIGTGVISLTTTANAGALSITLTPTANGVALTNGTLPAGPIKWVCKVSAAAKNKYVPNECRI
;
A
#
# COMPACT_ATOMS: atom_id res chain seq x y z
N MET A 1 -7.71 -31.81 -41.11
CA MET A 1 -8.30 -32.81 -42.00
C MET A 1 -7.44 -34.08 -41.94
N ALA A 2 -7.72 -34.97 -40.99
CA ALA A 2 -7.14 -36.32 -40.88
C ALA A 2 -7.87 -37.03 -39.72
N GLN A 3 -8.98 -37.69 -40.03
CA GLN A 3 -9.61 -38.64 -39.10
C GLN A 3 -8.92 -40.01 -39.25
N MET A 4 -9.31 -40.94 -38.38
CA MET A 4 -9.41 -42.38 -38.69
C MET A 4 -8.13 -43.22 -38.60
N LEU A 5 -7.87 -43.77 -37.40
CA LEU A 5 -7.69 -45.22 -37.26
C LEU A 5 -8.58 -45.73 -36.12
N ARG A 6 -9.37 -46.77 -36.39
CA ARG A 6 -10.25 -47.46 -35.45
C ARG A 6 -9.68 -48.86 -35.17
N ARG A 7 -9.99 -49.37 -33.97
CA ARG A 7 -10.19 -50.80 -33.64
C ARG A 7 -9.10 -51.79 -34.08
N LEU A 8 -8.27 -52.15 -33.11
CA LEU A 8 -8.11 -53.56 -32.76
C LEU A 8 -8.71 -53.77 -31.35
N ASP A 9 -9.10 -55.00 -31.04
CA ASP A 9 -10.45 -55.24 -30.52
C ASP A 9 -10.54 -56.54 -29.68
N ALA A 10 -11.76 -56.95 -29.34
CA ALA A 10 -12.09 -58.07 -28.44
C ALA A 10 -12.80 -59.24 -29.20
N PRO A 11 -13.12 -60.40 -28.58
CA PRO A 11 -12.84 -60.87 -27.21
C PRO A 11 -12.29 -62.33 -27.14
N GLY A 12 -12.05 -62.85 -25.93
CA GLY A 12 -12.49 -64.22 -25.59
C GLY A 12 -11.44 -65.25 -25.12
N ALA A 13 -11.92 -66.14 -24.24
CA ALA A 13 -11.36 -67.42 -23.81
C ALA A 13 -10.03 -67.42 -23.01
N LEU A 14 -10.14 -67.68 -21.70
CA LEU A 14 -9.81 -69.01 -21.15
C LEU A 14 -10.54 -69.22 -19.82
N LEU A 15 -11.45 -70.19 -19.78
CA LEU A 15 -12.19 -70.58 -18.58
C LEU A 15 -11.39 -71.66 -17.81
N GLY A 16 -11.05 -71.38 -16.56
CA GLY A 16 -10.48 -72.37 -15.63
C GLY A 16 -11.43 -72.56 -14.44
N PRO A 17 -11.86 -73.77 -14.10
CA PRO A 17 -12.80 -74.00 -13.00
C PRO A 17 -12.06 -74.10 -11.66
N PHE A 18 -11.79 -72.95 -11.03
CA PHE A 18 -11.28 -72.91 -9.66
C PHE A 18 -12.30 -72.34 -8.67
N ASN A 19 -12.48 -73.15 -7.62
CA ASN A 19 -13.53 -73.14 -6.62
C ASN A 19 -13.79 -71.76 -5.98
N GLN A 20 -15.06 -71.42 -5.74
CA GLN A 20 -15.54 -70.09 -5.30
C GLN A 20 -15.25 -69.76 -3.81
N LEU A 21 -14.16 -70.26 -3.23
CA LEU A 21 -13.92 -70.27 -1.78
C LEU A 21 -12.61 -69.61 -1.32
N GLU A 22 -11.73 -69.18 -2.23
CA GLU A 22 -10.36 -68.73 -1.86
C GLU A 22 -10.05 -67.25 -2.20
N PHE A 23 -11.08 -66.39 -2.28
CA PHE A 23 -10.92 -64.93 -2.42
C PHE A 23 -11.46 -64.13 -1.21
N LEU A 24 -11.60 -64.79 -0.05
CA LEU A 24 -12.15 -64.22 1.18
C LEU A 24 -11.10 -63.73 2.21
N GLU A 25 -9.89 -63.36 1.78
CA GLU A 25 -8.96 -62.55 2.60
C GLU A 25 -8.52 -61.25 1.91
N MET A 26 -9.47 -60.51 1.31
CA MET A 26 -9.24 -59.08 1.05
C MET A 26 -9.35 -58.28 2.36
N ASN A 27 -8.34 -58.49 3.22
CA ASN A 27 -7.80 -57.60 4.23
C ASN A 27 -8.77 -56.50 4.72
N ARG A 28 -9.56 -56.82 5.76
CA ARG A 28 -10.36 -55.84 6.51
C ARG A 28 -9.42 -54.91 7.30
N ARG A 29 -8.69 -54.04 6.58
CA ARG A 29 -8.10 -52.83 7.17
C ARG A 29 -9.25 -52.01 7.71
N SER A 30 -9.48 -52.14 9.01
CA SER A 30 -10.32 -51.24 9.77
C SER A 30 -9.76 -49.83 9.60
N ILE A 31 -10.34 -49.05 8.69
CA ILE A 31 -10.15 -47.61 8.67
C ILE A 31 -10.84 -47.12 9.93
N ALA A 32 -10.07 -47.02 11.02
CA ALA A 32 -10.53 -46.46 12.27
C ALA A 32 -11.08 -45.07 11.95
N ARG A 33 -12.41 -44.92 12.00
CA ARG A 33 -13.04 -43.61 11.79
C ARG A 33 -12.63 -42.73 12.95
N ASN A 34 -11.58 -41.94 12.73
CA ASN A 34 -11.29 -40.77 13.55
C ASN A 34 -12.55 -39.91 13.56
N VAL A 35 -13.32 -40.00 14.64
CA VAL A 35 -14.48 -39.16 14.86
C VAL A 35 -13.94 -37.74 14.95
N GLN A 36 -14.13 -36.96 13.87
CA GLN A 36 -13.67 -35.58 13.86
C GLN A 36 -14.43 -34.83 14.95
N LYS A 37 -13.70 -34.47 16.01
CA LYS A 37 -14.20 -33.58 17.05
C LYS A 37 -14.32 -32.20 16.41
N GLY A 38 -15.54 -31.85 15.99
CA GLY A 38 -15.84 -30.50 15.53
C GLY A 38 -15.66 -29.49 16.66
N PHE A 39 -15.30 -28.26 16.30
CA PHE A 39 -15.34 -27.12 17.22
C PHE A 39 -16.75 -26.97 17.82
N THR A 40 -16.84 -26.72 19.11
CA THR A 40 -18.13 -26.44 19.75
C THR A 40 -18.60 -25.03 19.41
N LEU A 41 -19.91 -24.83 19.38
CA LEU A 41 -20.51 -23.52 19.11
C LEU A 41 -20.12 -22.49 20.18
N ILE A 42 -19.92 -22.93 21.43
CA ILE A 42 -19.48 -22.07 22.54
C ILE A 42 -18.02 -21.62 22.40
N GLU A 43 -17.10 -22.48 21.96
CA GLU A 43 -15.72 -22.08 21.65
C GLU A 43 -15.69 -21.01 20.54
N LEU A 44 -16.49 -21.20 19.48
CA LEU A 44 -16.57 -20.26 18.36
C LEU A 44 -17.15 -18.91 18.80
N MET A 45 -18.20 -18.91 19.64
CA MET A 45 -18.76 -17.67 20.22
C MET A 45 -17.73 -16.89 21.06
N ILE A 46 -16.94 -17.57 21.90
CA ILE A 46 -15.90 -16.91 22.71
C ILE A 46 -14.81 -16.30 21.82
N VAL A 47 -14.37 -17.02 20.78
CA VAL A 47 -13.37 -16.51 19.82
C VAL A 47 -13.88 -15.24 19.11
N VAL A 48 -15.13 -15.24 18.63
CA VAL A 48 -15.72 -14.06 17.97
C VAL A 48 -15.85 -12.88 18.94
N ALA A 49 -16.22 -13.12 20.20
CA ALA A 49 -16.30 -12.06 21.22
C ALA A 49 -14.93 -11.39 21.47
N ILE A 50 -13.85 -12.18 21.58
CA ILE A 50 -12.49 -11.66 21.78
C ILE A 50 -12.02 -10.88 20.53
N ILE A 51 -12.24 -11.43 19.33
CA ILE A 51 -11.89 -10.75 18.07
C ILE A 51 -12.64 -9.42 17.94
N GLY A 52 -13.91 -9.35 18.35
CA GLY A 52 -14.70 -8.11 18.34
C GLY A 52 -14.09 -7.00 19.20
N ILE A 53 -13.64 -7.32 20.41
CA ILE A 53 -12.97 -6.35 21.31
C ILE A 53 -11.64 -5.88 20.71
N LEU A 54 -10.82 -6.80 20.21
CA LEU A 54 -9.53 -6.47 19.59
C LEU A 54 -9.71 -5.60 18.33
N ALA A 55 -10.68 -5.93 17.48
CA ALA A 55 -10.97 -5.17 16.26
C ALA A 55 -11.43 -3.74 16.58
N ALA A 56 -12.25 -3.53 17.61
CA ALA A 56 -12.73 -2.20 18.01
C ALA A 56 -11.59 -1.25 18.38
N VAL A 57 -10.52 -1.75 19.01
CA VAL A 57 -9.33 -0.95 19.38
C VAL A 57 -8.32 -0.86 18.22
N ALA A 58 -8.14 -1.94 17.46
CA ALA A 58 -7.14 -2.00 16.41
C ALA A 58 -7.53 -1.23 15.13
N LEU A 59 -8.81 -1.21 14.74
CA LEU A 59 -9.25 -0.59 13.49
C LEU A 59 -8.95 0.93 13.40
N PRO A 60 -9.24 1.77 14.43
CA PRO A 60 -8.89 3.19 14.38
C PRO A 60 -7.38 3.44 14.24
N ALA A 61 -6.55 2.67 14.96
CA ALA A 61 -5.10 2.78 14.90
C ALA A 61 -4.56 2.35 13.51
N TYR A 62 -5.11 1.29 12.93
CA TYR A 62 -4.76 0.84 11.59
C TYR A 62 -5.15 1.86 10.52
N GLN A 63 -6.34 2.46 10.61
CA GLN A 63 -6.75 3.55 9.72
C GLN A 63 -5.76 4.71 9.79
N ASP A 64 -5.41 5.18 10.99
CA ASP A 64 -4.44 6.27 11.15
C ASP A 64 -3.05 5.93 10.57
N TYR A 65 -2.59 4.69 10.73
CA TYR A 65 -1.37 4.19 10.10
C TYR A 65 -1.43 4.22 8.57
N THR A 66 -2.52 3.72 7.97
CA THR A 66 -2.67 3.73 6.50
C THR A 66 -2.75 5.15 5.92
N VAL A 67 -3.40 6.10 6.63
CA VAL A 67 -3.42 7.51 6.21
C VAL A 67 -2.01 8.11 6.28
N ARG A 68 -1.23 7.83 7.33
CA ARG A 68 0.17 8.27 7.43
C ARG A 68 1.02 7.74 6.27
N ALA A 69 0.87 6.47 5.91
CA ALA A 69 1.58 5.88 4.77
C ALA A 69 1.25 6.57 3.44
N ARG A 70 -0.03 6.88 3.19
CA ARG A 70 -0.49 7.65 2.01
C ARG A 70 0.05 9.08 1.99
N VAL A 71 0.15 9.72 3.15
CA VAL A 71 0.78 11.04 3.29
C VAL A 71 2.28 10.98 2.98
N THR A 72 3.00 9.93 3.41
CA THR A 72 4.42 9.77 3.04
C THR A 72 4.62 9.53 1.54
N GLU A 73 3.70 8.84 0.86
CA GLU A 73 3.72 8.69 -0.61
C GLU A 73 3.60 10.06 -1.32
N ALA A 74 2.67 10.91 -0.88
CA ALA A 74 2.55 12.28 -1.39
C ALA A 74 3.82 13.13 -1.16
N LEU A 75 4.49 12.96 -0.01
CA LEU A 75 5.77 13.61 0.30
C LEU A 75 6.94 13.07 -0.56
N VAL A 76 6.90 11.81 -0.98
CA VAL A 76 7.87 11.21 -1.89
C VAL A 76 7.70 11.77 -3.31
N ILE A 77 6.47 11.96 -3.80
CA ILE A 77 6.22 12.62 -5.10
C ILE A 77 6.86 14.03 -5.10
N ALA A 78 6.68 14.78 -4.02
CA ALA A 78 7.28 16.11 -3.87
C ALA A 78 8.82 16.12 -3.83
N SER A 79 9.49 14.97 -3.64
CA SER A 79 10.96 14.91 -3.61
C SER A 79 11.61 15.22 -4.96
N GLY A 80 10.94 14.93 -6.07
CA GLY A 80 11.39 15.33 -7.41
C GLY A 80 11.48 16.85 -7.54
N ALA A 81 10.37 17.54 -7.21
CA ALA A 81 10.33 19.00 -7.18
C ALA A 81 11.41 19.60 -6.25
N LYS A 82 11.66 19.00 -5.07
CA LYS A 82 12.76 19.44 -4.18
C LYS A 82 14.14 19.40 -4.84
N SER A 83 14.41 18.40 -5.68
CA SER A 83 15.67 18.26 -6.41
C SER A 83 15.82 19.38 -7.43
N THR A 84 14.81 19.57 -8.29
CA THR A 84 14.79 20.63 -9.32
C THR A 84 14.92 22.02 -8.71
N ILE A 85 14.19 22.31 -7.63
CA ILE A 85 14.28 23.60 -6.90
C ILE A 85 15.68 23.80 -6.30
N GLY A 86 16.31 22.73 -5.81
CA GLY A 86 17.68 22.77 -5.29
C GLY A 86 18.72 23.11 -6.38
N GLU A 87 18.59 22.52 -7.56
CA GLU A 87 19.43 22.82 -8.72
C GLU A 87 19.20 24.25 -9.24
N ASN A 88 17.94 24.66 -9.39
CA ASN A 88 17.57 26.03 -9.79
C ASN A 88 18.17 27.06 -8.83
N ALA A 89 18.06 26.82 -7.51
CA ALA A 89 18.65 27.69 -6.48
C ALA A 89 20.18 27.77 -6.59
N ALA A 90 20.86 26.63 -6.77
CA ALA A 90 22.31 26.58 -6.91
C ALA A 90 22.82 27.33 -8.15
N ASN A 91 22.01 27.39 -9.21
CA ASN A 91 22.29 28.13 -10.45
C ASN A 91 21.78 29.58 -10.45
N GLY A 92 21.11 30.04 -9.38
CA GLY A 92 20.48 31.37 -9.32
C GLY A 92 19.33 31.56 -10.32
N ALA A 93 18.72 30.47 -10.78
CA ALA A 93 17.64 30.45 -11.75
C ALA A 93 16.26 30.60 -11.09
N SER A 94 15.22 30.75 -11.94
CA SER A 94 13.82 30.64 -11.54
C SER A 94 13.55 29.39 -10.72
N LEU A 95 13.30 29.53 -9.41
CA LEU A 95 13.21 28.39 -8.47
C LEU A 95 12.23 27.29 -8.91
N ASN A 96 11.11 27.67 -9.53
CA ASN A 96 10.08 26.75 -10.04
C ASN A 96 10.25 26.36 -11.52
N ALA A 97 11.37 26.72 -12.18
CA ALA A 97 11.60 26.37 -13.59
C ALA A 97 11.75 24.85 -13.75
N GLY A 98 11.05 24.26 -14.74
CA GLY A 98 11.08 22.82 -14.97
C GLY A 98 10.49 21.97 -13.84
N VAL A 99 9.73 22.57 -12.91
CA VAL A 99 8.95 21.82 -11.93
C VAL A 99 7.57 21.55 -12.50
N ASP A 100 7.23 20.27 -12.65
CA ASP A 100 5.89 19.84 -13.05
C ASP A 100 4.93 19.90 -11.85
N ASP A 101 4.18 20.99 -11.76
CA ASP A 101 3.06 21.12 -10.83
C ASP A 101 1.94 20.12 -11.19
N ILE A 102 1.32 19.54 -10.16
CA ILE A 102 0.24 18.56 -10.27
C ILE A 102 -1.07 19.28 -9.98
N ALA A 103 -1.91 19.41 -11.01
CA ALA A 103 -3.26 19.96 -10.88
C ALA A 103 -4.25 18.97 -10.24
N ALA A 104 -5.32 19.52 -9.66
CA ALA A 104 -6.47 18.76 -9.17
C ALA A 104 -7.07 17.89 -10.28
N GLY A 105 -7.59 16.71 -9.92
CA GLY A 105 -8.12 15.75 -10.88
C GLY A 105 -7.07 14.96 -11.67
N SER A 106 -5.78 15.05 -11.33
CA SER A 106 -4.67 14.29 -11.95
C SER A 106 -4.77 12.75 -11.87
N GLY A 107 -5.76 12.21 -11.15
CA GLY A 107 -5.99 10.76 -11.00
C GLY A 107 -5.05 10.05 -10.02
N LEU A 108 -4.14 10.79 -9.38
CA LEU A 108 -3.29 10.26 -8.32
C LEU A 108 -4.11 9.89 -7.08
N LYS A 109 -3.80 8.75 -6.46
CA LYS A 109 -4.64 8.19 -5.38
C LYS A 109 -4.56 8.96 -4.06
N ASN A 110 -3.38 9.51 -3.76
CA ASN A 110 -3.03 10.04 -2.44
C ASN A 110 -2.61 11.52 -2.45
N LEU A 111 -2.40 12.09 -3.63
CA LEU A 111 -2.08 13.50 -3.86
C LEU A 111 -3.13 14.09 -4.80
N GLU A 112 -3.75 15.20 -4.41
CA GLU A 112 -4.74 15.92 -5.23
C GLU A 112 -4.08 17.07 -5.99
N VAL A 113 -3.28 17.88 -5.28
CA VAL A 113 -2.55 19.03 -5.84
C VAL A 113 -1.12 19.03 -5.33
N MET A 114 -0.16 19.29 -6.21
CA MET A 114 1.16 19.84 -5.86
C MET A 114 1.35 21.13 -6.65
N SER A 115 1.58 22.24 -5.96
CA SER A 115 1.92 23.50 -6.62
C SER A 115 3.22 24.09 -6.07
N THR A 116 3.93 24.85 -6.90
CA THR A 116 5.18 25.51 -6.50
C THR A 116 5.08 27.02 -6.59
N ALA A 117 5.38 27.68 -5.48
CA ALA A 117 5.31 29.12 -5.38
C ALA A 117 6.44 29.77 -6.19
N ILE A 118 6.04 30.47 -7.27
CA ILE A 118 6.90 31.39 -8.01
C ILE A 118 7.60 32.33 -7.02
N GLY A 119 8.88 32.60 -7.24
CA GLY A 119 9.64 33.53 -6.39
C GLY A 119 10.29 32.89 -5.15
N THR A 120 9.76 31.80 -4.61
CA THR A 120 10.23 31.21 -3.32
C THR A 120 10.52 29.72 -3.35
N GLY A 121 10.04 28.98 -4.36
CA GLY A 121 10.21 27.53 -4.43
C GLY A 121 9.49 26.76 -3.32
N VAL A 122 8.52 27.39 -2.64
CA VAL A 122 7.70 26.70 -1.63
C VAL A 122 6.77 25.71 -2.33
N ILE A 123 6.91 24.42 -2.02
CA ILE A 123 6.00 23.39 -2.54
C ILE A 123 4.81 23.28 -1.60
N SER A 124 3.60 23.37 -2.15
CA SER A 124 2.34 23.16 -1.43
C SER A 124 1.65 21.91 -1.94
N LEU A 125 1.37 20.98 -1.03
CA LEU A 125 0.69 19.71 -1.30
C LEU A 125 -0.70 19.76 -0.71
N THR A 126 -1.70 19.28 -1.45
CA THR A 126 -3.01 18.89 -0.91
C THR A 126 -3.19 17.40 -1.16
N THR A 127 -3.36 16.61 -0.10
CA THR A 127 -3.60 15.16 -0.20
C THR A 127 -5.08 14.86 -0.45
N THR A 128 -5.39 13.72 -1.06
CA THR A 128 -6.79 13.32 -1.31
C THR A 128 -7.52 12.99 0.01
N ALA A 129 -8.84 12.86 -0.04
CA ALA A 129 -9.64 12.41 1.11
C ALA A 129 -9.17 11.05 1.67
N ASN A 130 -8.73 10.12 0.80
CA ASN A 130 -8.14 8.83 1.20
C ASN A 130 -6.83 8.99 1.99
N ALA A 131 -6.08 10.04 1.69
CA ALA A 131 -4.86 10.45 2.38
C ALA A 131 -5.14 11.53 3.45
N GLY A 132 -6.38 11.59 3.96
CA GLY A 132 -6.77 12.40 5.12
C GLY A 132 -7.12 13.86 4.82
N ALA A 133 -7.07 14.31 3.56
CA ALA A 133 -7.27 15.72 3.15
C ALA A 133 -6.41 16.68 3.99
N LEU A 134 -5.08 16.56 3.85
CA LEU A 134 -4.09 17.44 4.47
C LEU A 134 -3.61 18.48 3.47
N SER A 135 -3.38 19.71 3.92
CA SER A 135 -2.51 20.65 3.24
C SER A 135 -1.13 20.65 3.93
N ILE A 136 -0.06 20.45 3.17
CA ILE A 136 1.31 20.40 3.67
C ILE A 136 2.18 21.35 2.85
N THR A 137 2.97 22.17 3.53
CA THR A 137 3.89 23.12 2.92
C THR A 137 5.33 22.68 3.18
N LEU A 138 6.15 22.74 2.14
CA LEU A 138 7.58 22.45 2.15
C LEU A 138 8.32 23.71 1.72
N THR A 139 8.93 24.41 2.68
CA THR A 139 9.66 25.66 2.45
C THR A 139 11.16 25.39 2.32
N PRO A 140 11.81 25.70 1.18
CA PRO A 140 13.25 25.62 1.08
C PRO A 140 13.88 26.82 1.80
N THR A 141 14.96 26.55 2.53
CA THR A 141 15.68 27.56 3.33
C THR A 141 17.19 27.38 3.20
N ALA A 142 17.96 28.46 3.23
CA ALA A 142 19.42 28.43 3.42
C ALA A 142 19.74 29.23 4.69
N ASN A 143 20.53 28.64 5.59
CA ASN A 143 20.84 29.20 6.92
C ASN A 143 19.62 29.71 7.72
N GLY A 144 18.45 29.08 7.53
CA GLY A 144 17.20 29.43 8.22
C GLY A 144 16.38 30.54 7.54
N VAL A 145 16.88 31.17 6.48
CA VAL A 145 16.13 32.14 5.66
C VAL A 145 15.49 31.42 4.47
N ALA A 146 14.24 31.73 4.13
CA ALA A 146 13.58 31.18 2.95
C ALA A 146 14.33 31.57 1.67
N LEU A 147 14.34 30.68 0.67
CA LEU A 147 14.94 31.00 -0.63
C LEU A 147 14.13 32.08 -1.36
N THR A 148 14.84 32.92 -2.09
CA THR A 148 14.28 33.97 -2.95
C THR A 148 14.84 33.80 -4.35
N ASN A 149 14.00 33.99 -5.36
CA ASN A 149 14.38 33.82 -6.74
C ASN A 149 15.54 34.73 -7.18
N GLY A 150 16.38 34.25 -8.11
CA GLY A 150 17.54 34.97 -8.60
C GLY A 150 18.68 35.14 -7.58
N THR A 151 18.55 34.57 -6.38
CA THR A 151 19.51 34.72 -5.28
C THR A 151 20.15 33.38 -4.96
N LEU A 152 21.49 33.33 -5.00
CA LEU A 152 22.23 32.12 -4.63
C LEU A 152 22.07 31.81 -3.12
N PRO A 153 21.88 30.55 -2.73
CA PRO A 153 21.71 30.17 -1.33
C PRO A 153 23.02 30.37 -0.54
N ALA A 154 22.95 31.07 0.59
CA ALA A 154 24.10 31.36 1.45
C ALA A 154 24.63 30.15 2.27
N GLY A 155 24.24 28.92 1.91
CA GLY A 155 24.53 27.70 2.64
C GLY A 155 23.72 26.50 2.12
N PRO A 156 23.84 25.32 2.75
CA PRO A 156 23.12 24.12 2.32
C PRO A 156 21.60 24.30 2.45
N ILE A 157 20.86 23.89 1.43
CA ILE A 157 19.40 24.00 1.38
C ILE A 157 18.78 22.98 2.35
N LYS A 158 17.93 23.47 3.26
CA LYS A 158 17.14 22.68 4.21
C LYS A 158 15.66 22.90 3.94
N TRP A 159 14.87 21.83 4.04
CA TRP A 159 13.43 21.85 3.82
C TRP A 159 12.68 21.87 5.15
N VAL A 160 11.98 22.97 5.44
CA VAL A 160 11.06 23.07 6.57
C VAL A 160 9.70 22.54 6.12
N CYS A 161 9.20 21.51 6.77
CA CYS A 161 7.87 20.95 6.51
C CYS A 161 6.86 21.45 7.54
N LYS A 162 5.64 21.78 7.12
CA LYS A 162 4.52 22.10 8.03
C LYS A 162 3.19 21.62 7.46
N VAL A 163 2.39 20.95 8.29
CA VAL A 163 0.96 20.73 8.03
C VAL A 163 0.16 21.97 8.41
N SER A 164 -0.92 22.28 7.70
CA SER A 164 -1.73 23.49 7.93
C SER A 164 -2.57 23.46 9.22
N ALA A 165 -2.77 22.29 9.84
CA ALA A 165 -3.66 22.12 10.99
C ALA A 165 -3.11 21.11 12.00
N ALA A 166 -2.96 21.53 13.27
CA ALA A 166 -2.41 20.71 14.35
C ALA A 166 -3.22 19.42 14.60
N ALA A 167 -4.52 19.42 14.34
CA ALA A 167 -5.37 18.21 14.39
C ALA A 167 -4.92 17.10 13.41
N LYS A 168 -4.13 17.44 12.38
CA LYS A 168 -3.55 16.51 11.41
C LYS A 168 -2.12 16.05 11.77
N ASN A 169 -1.53 16.54 12.86
CA ASN A 169 -0.18 16.17 13.31
C ASN A 169 0.03 14.65 13.43
N LYS A 170 -1.02 13.89 13.79
CA LYS A 170 -0.95 12.42 13.88
C LYS A 170 -0.74 11.71 12.54
N TYR A 171 -1.06 12.36 11.42
CA TYR A 171 -0.91 11.80 10.07
C TYR A 171 0.42 12.13 9.40
N VAL A 172 1.19 13.08 9.95
CA VAL A 172 2.47 13.50 9.38
C VAL A 172 3.68 13.00 10.18
N PRO A 173 4.85 12.86 9.52
CA PRO A 173 6.15 12.76 10.18
C PRO A 173 6.38 13.89 11.20
N ASN A 174 7.32 13.70 12.13
CA ASN A 174 7.51 14.63 13.25
C ASN A 174 7.99 16.02 12.77
N GLU A 175 8.85 16.04 11.75
CA GLU A 175 9.42 17.22 11.10
C GLU A 175 8.40 18.08 10.32
N CYS A 176 7.18 17.58 10.14
CA CYS A 176 6.08 18.26 9.46
C CYS A 176 5.00 18.80 10.41
N ARG A 177 5.17 18.64 11.74
CA ARG A 177 4.17 19.07 12.72
C ARG A 177 4.24 20.56 13.03
N ILE A 178 3.10 21.09 13.48
CA ILE A 178 2.96 22.46 14.01
C ILE A 178 2.48 22.45 15.46
#